data_AF-A0A382ZC06-F1
#
_entry.id   AF-A0A382ZC06-F1
#
_cell.length_a   1.000
_cell.length_b   1.000
_cell.length_c   1.000
_cell.angle_alpha   90.00
_cell.angle_beta   90.00
_cell.angle_gamma   90.00
#
_symmetry.space_group_name_H-M   'P 1'
#
loop_
_entity.id
_entity.type
_entity.pdbx_description
1 polymer ?
#
loop_
_entity_poly.entity_id
_entity_poly.type
_entity_poly.pdbx_seq_one_letter_code
_entity_poly.pdbx_strand_id
1 'polypeptide(L)'
;VIDEAVETFHAAEGATALRSLHEMSETAYKSFEITDGLLRPVGSPGGTVDDANAPRQHFPPTFEANGYADVLSTDFIRSTGLLYGDRVVPYMTDPVLEIDTRSDLEYLEYLVDRDPVLVEQLFS
;
A
#
# COMPACT_ATOMS: atom_id res chain seq x y z
N VAL A 1 7.26 -4.24 -14.68
CA VAL A 1 6.93 -3.49 -13.45
C VAL A 1 7.40 -2.04 -13.53
N ILE A 2 8.70 -1.73 -13.42
CA ILE A 2 9.15 -0.32 -13.37
C ILE A 2 8.79 0.45 -14.64
N ASP A 3 9.11 -0.08 -15.81
CA ASP A 3 8.77 0.59 -17.09
C ASP A 3 7.26 0.78 -17.24
N GLU A 4 6.48 -0.25 -16.91
CA GLU A 4 5.02 -0.20 -16.92
C GLU A 4 4.46 0.86 -15.95
N ALA A 5 5.03 0.98 -14.75
CA ALA A 5 4.65 2.02 -13.78
C ALA A 5 4.95 3.42 -14.34
N VAL A 6 6.11 3.61 -14.98
CA VAL A 6 6.48 4.88 -15.63
C VAL A 6 5.55 5.21 -16.80
N GLU A 7 5.23 4.23 -17.65
CA GLU A 7 4.29 4.39 -18.76
C GLU A 7 2.87 4.72 -18.27
N THR A 8 2.42 4.03 -17.22
CA THR A 8 1.12 4.27 -16.57
C THR A 8 1.04 5.69 -16.02
N PHE A 9 2.10 6.16 -15.35
CA PHE A 9 2.19 7.53 -14.87
C PHE A 9 2.14 8.54 -16.02
N HIS A 10 2.87 8.30 -17.11
CA HIS A 10 2.88 9.18 -18.28
C HIS A 10 1.53 9.25 -19.01
N ALA A 11 0.77 8.15 -19.04
CA ALA A 11 -0.55 8.10 -19.67
C ALA A 11 -1.64 8.81 -18.85
N ALA A 12 -1.41 9.03 -17.55
CA ALA A 12 -2.37 9.64 -16.64
C ALA A 12 -2.28 11.18 -16.67
N GLU A 13 -3.22 11.82 -17.37
CA GLU A 13 -3.21 13.28 -17.53
C GLU A 13 -3.35 14.02 -16.19
N GLY A 14 -2.36 14.89 -15.93
CA GLY A 14 -2.29 15.67 -14.70
C GLY A 14 -1.95 14.86 -13.45
N ALA A 15 -1.44 13.63 -13.58
CA ALA A 15 -0.91 12.90 -12.44
C ALA A 15 0.28 13.64 -11.82
N THR A 16 0.33 13.67 -10.48
CA THR A 16 1.41 14.29 -9.72
C THR A 16 2.44 13.25 -9.24
N ALA A 17 1.98 12.01 -9.02
CA ALA A 17 2.81 10.84 -8.76
C ALA A 17 2.06 9.55 -9.10
N LEU A 18 2.75 8.41 -9.01
CA LEU A 18 2.17 7.07 -8.96
C LEU A 18 2.75 6.34 -7.75
N ARG A 19 1.91 5.56 -7.05
CA ARG A 19 2.34 4.71 -5.94
C ARG A 19 1.88 3.28 -6.12
N SER A 20 2.75 2.35 -5.76
CA SER A 20 2.39 0.94 -5.71
C SER A 20 1.63 0.63 -4.42
N LEU A 21 0.59 -0.19 -4.54
CA LEU A 21 -0.23 -0.62 -3.42
C LEU A 21 -0.83 -1.99 -3.66
N HIS A 22 -1.23 -2.63 -2.58
CA HIS A 22 -1.98 -3.88 -2.60
C HIS A 22 -3.22 -3.74 -1.72
N GLU A 23 -4.22 -4.60 -1.96
CA GLU A 23 -5.41 -4.65 -1.11
C GLU A 23 -5.05 -5.24 0.25
N MET A 24 -5.51 -4.59 1.33
CA MET A 24 -5.24 -5.05 2.69
C MET A 24 -6.00 -6.35 2.99
N SER A 25 -5.35 -7.24 3.75
CA SER A 25 -5.97 -8.47 4.25
C SER A 25 -7.12 -8.19 5.24
N GLU A 26 -7.03 -7.10 5.99
CA GLU A 26 -8.07 -6.58 6.88
C GLU A 26 -8.38 -5.14 6.52
N THR A 27 -9.67 -4.77 6.55
CA THR A 27 -10.07 -3.42 6.15
C THR A 27 -9.70 -2.38 7.21
N ALA A 28 -9.21 -1.21 6.77
CA ALA A 28 -8.90 -0.10 7.66
C ALA A 28 -10.13 0.41 8.43
N TYR A 29 -11.35 0.21 7.90
CA TYR A 29 -12.60 0.59 8.58
C TYR A 29 -12.90 -0.20 9.86
N LYS A 30 -12.15 -1.29 10.12
CA LYS A 30 -12.20 -2.07 11.36
C LYS A 30 -11.05 -1.73 12.32
N SER A 31 -10.34 -0.65 12.07
CA SER A 31 -9.27 -0.15 12.94
C SER A 31 -9.81 0.80 13.99
N PHE A 32 -9.16 0.82 15.16
CA PHE A 32 -9.56 1.62 16.30
C PHE A 32 -8.41 2.51 16.78
N GLU A 33 -8.76 3.67 17.31
CA GLU A 33 -7.89 4.54 18.10
C GLU A 33 -8.31 4.51 19.57
N ILE A 34 -7.38 4.87 20.45
CA ILE A 34 -7.64 5.01 21.89
C ILE A 34 -7.61 6.50 22.23
N THR A 35 -8.77 7.03 22.61
CA THR A 35 -8.93 8.45 22.99
C THR A 35 -9.59 8.52 24.36
N ASP A 36 -8.93 9.17 25.31
CA ASP A 36 -9.36 9.27 26.71
C ASP A 36 -9.59 7.89 27.39
N GLY A 37 -8.80 6.89 27.00
CA GLY A 37 -8.90 5.52 27.52
C GLY A 37 -10.09 4.71 26.97
N LEU A 38 -10.83 5.25 25.99
CA LEU A 38 -11.93 4.57 25.31
C LEU A 38 -11.57 4.29 23.85
N LEU A 39 -12.06 3.15 23.33
CA LEU A 39 -11.93 2.82 21.91
C LEU A 39 -12.87 3.68 21.07
N ARG A 40 -12.36 4.15 19.92
CA ARG A 40 -13.14 4.82 18.89
C ARG A 40 -12.75 4.27 17.51
N PRO A 41 -13.69 4.08 16.57
CA PRO A 41 -13.34 3.69 15.22
C PRO A 41 -12.51 4.77 14.52
N VAL A 42 -11.49 4.37 13.78
CA VAL A 42 -10.68 5.29 12.96
C VAL A 42 -11.54 5.90 11.86
N GLY A 43 -11.39 7.21 11.64
CA GLY A 43 -12.04 7.90 10.52
C GLY A 43 -13.56 8.06 10.62
N SER A 44 -14.18 7.68 11.75
CA SER A 44 -15.63 7.82 11.99
C SER A 44 -15.90 8.63 13.26
N PRO A 45 -15.70 9.96 13.26
CA PRO A 45 -16.00 10.80 14.42
C PRO A 45 -17.50 10.73 14.76
N GLY A 46 -17.83 10.10 15.89
CA GLY A 46 -19.22 9.86 16.32
C GLY A 46 -19.78 8.48 15.96
N GLY A 47 -19.01 7.65 15.25
CA GLY A 47 -19.31 6.23 15.05
C GLY A 47 -19.14 5.43 16.35
N THR A 48 -19.86 4.33 16.44
CA THR A 48 -19.76 3.36 17.53
C THR A 48 -18.81 2.23 17.17
N VAL A 49 -18.32 1.50 18.18
CA VAL A 49 -17.53 0.29 17.95
C VAL A 49 -18.33 -0.76 17.16
N ASP A 50 -19.67 -0.76 17.28
CA ASP A 50 -20.53 -1.67 16.53
C ASP A 50 -20.51 -1.41 15.02
N ASP A 51 -20.34 -0.15 14.60
CA ASP A 51 -20.22 0.20 13.17
C ASP A 51 -18.96 -0.41 12.54
N ALA A 52 -17.88 -0.52 13.32
CA ALA A 52 -16.63 -1.17 12.92
C ALA A 52 -16.66 -2.71 13.09
N ASN A 53 -17.75 -3.29 13.62
CA ASN A 53 -17.88 -4.74 13.82
C ASN A 53 -18.63 -5.46 12.68
N ALA A 54 -19.04 -4.74 11.63
CA ALA A 54 -19.72 -5.36 10.49
C ALA A 54 -18.83 -6.42 9.76
N PRO A 55 -19.44 -7.32 8.96
CA PRO A 55 -18.67 -8.24 8.12
C PRO A 55 -17.79 -7.47 7.13
N ARG A 56 -16.57 -7.96 6.89
CA ARG A 56 -15.55 -7.30 6.01
C ARG A 56 -16.11 -6.88 4.65
N GLN A 57 -17.02 -7.68 4.12
CA GLN A 57 -17.63 -7.61 2.79
C GLN A 57 -18.60 -6.43 2.65
N HIS A 58 -19.00 -5.83 3.76
CA HIS A 58 -19.83 -4.63 3.79
C HIS A 58 -19.00 -3.35 3.76
N PHE A 59 -17.67 -3.45 3.88
CA PHE A 59 -16.78 -2.31 3.79
C PHE A 59 -16.19 -2.20 2.39
N PRO A 60 -15.95 -0.97 1.90
CA PRO A 60 -15.11 -0.78 0.72
C PRO A 60 -13.72 -1.40 0.93
N PRO A 61 -13.09 -1.92 -0.13
CA PRO A 61 -11.71 -2.38 -0.06
C PRO A 61 -10.80 -1.22 0.36
N THR A 62 -9.83 -1.54 1.20
CA THR A 62 -8.79 -0.59 1.63
C THR A 62 -7.44 -1.11 1.16
N PHE A 63 -6.54 -0.20 0.89
CA PHE A 63 -5.27 -0.51 0.25
C PHE A 63 -4.11 0.08 1.04
N GLU A 64 -3.00 -0.63 1.05
CA GLU A 64 -1.76 -0.23 1.69
C GLU A 64 -0.68 -0.01 0.62
N ALA A 65 -0.05 1.17 0.67
CA ALA A 65 1.08 1.47 -0.20
C ALA A 65 2.31 0.70 0.30
N ASN A 66 2.92 -0.10 -0.56
CA ASN A 66 3.97 -1.06 -0.21
C ASN A 66 5.37 -0.66 -0.69
N GLY A 67 5.50 0.50 -1.33
CA GLY A 67 6.78 1.04 -1.78
C GLY A 67 7.52 0.21 -2.85
N TYR A 68 6.86 -0.77 -3.45
CA TYR A 68 7.44 -1.60 -4.52
C TYR A 68 7.85 -0.78 -5.76
N ALA A 69 7.02 0.17 -6.19
CA ALA A 69 7.30 1.08 -7.29
C ALA A 69 6.55 2.41 -7.12
N ASP A 70 7.29 3.48 -6.84
CA ASP A 70 6.76 4.85 -6.80
C ASP A 70 7.41 5.68 -7.93
N VAL A 71 6.58 6.38 -8.73
CA VAL A 71 7.04 7.27 -9.81
C VAL A 71 6.72 8.70 -9.40
N LEU A 72 7.75 9.55 -9.35
CA LEU A 72 7.63 10.92 -8.86
C LEU A 72 8.00 11.94 -9.94
N SER A 73 7.21 13.00 -10.06
CA SER A 73 7.51 14.11 -10.96
C SER A 73 8.54 15.07 -10.35
N THR A 74 9.72 15.16 -10.95
CA THR A 74 10.76 16.09 -10.49
C THR A 74 10.32 17.55 -10.59
N ASP A 75 9.55 17.89 -11.62
CA ASP A 75 9.06 19.25 -11.83
C ASP A 75 8.00 19.62 -10.77
N PHE A 76 7.14 18.67 -10.42
CA PHE A 76 6.17 18.83 -9.33
C PHE A 76 6.88 19.03 -7.99
N ILE A 77 7.86 18.19 -7.66
CA ILE A 77 8.63 18.30 -6.41
C ILE A 77 9.34 19.66 -6.34
N ARG A 78 10.02 20.07 -7.43
CA ARG A 78 10.77 21.33 -7.46
C ARG A 78 9.88 22.56 -7.35
N SER A 79 8.67 22.51 -7.90
CA SER A 79 7.74 23.65 -7.89
C SER A 79 6.91 23.77 -6.61
N THR A 80 6.61 22.64 -5.94
CA THR A 80 5.70 22.62 -4.78
C THR A 80 6.37 22.26 -3.46
N GLY A 81 7.51 21.55 -3.50
CA GLY A 81 8.13 20.93 -2.32
C GLY A 81 7.43 19.66 -1.82
N LEU A 82 6.37 19.19 -2.49
CA LEU A 82 5.63 17.98 -2.14
C LEU A 82 6.11 16.78 -2.98
N LEU A 83 6.05 15.57 -2.41
CA LEU A 83 6.40 14.34 -3.13
C LEU A 83 5.27 13.83 -4.02
N TYR A 84 4.07 13.70 -3.47
CA TYR A 84 2.97 12.99 -4.14
C TYR A 84 1.88 13.91 -4.69
N GLY A 85 1.53 14.98 -3.96
CA GLY A 85 0.39 15.83 -4.32
C GLY A 85 -0.96 15.17 -4.09
N ASP A 86 -1.99 15.64 -4.79
CA ASP A 86 -3.39 15.26 -4.66
C ASP A 86 -3.91 14.40 -5.83
N ARG A 87 -3.09 14.15 -6.85
CA ARG A 87 -3.44 13.38 -8.06
C ARG A 87 -2.50 12.20 -8.24
N VAL A 88 -2.57 11.27 -7.30
CA VAL A 88 -1.70 10.08 -7.25
C VAL A 88 -2.37 8.90 -7.97
N VAL A 89 -1.68 8.33 -8.94
CA VAL A 89 -2.15 7.16 -9.70
C VAL A 89 -1.89 5.89 -8.88
N PRO A 90 -2.90 5.02 -8.67
CA PRO A 90 -2.70 3.74 -8.02
C PRO A 90 -2.06 2.74 -9.00
N TYR A 91 -1.04 2.01 -8.54
CA TYR A 91 -0.45 0.88 -9.27
C TYR A 91 -0.59 -0.39 -8.43
N MET A 92 -1.54 -1.25 -8.81
CA MET A 92 -1.85 -2.47 -8.07
C MET A 92 -0.75 -3.50 -8.22
N THR A 93 -0.32 -4.08 -7.10
CA THR A 93 0.63 -5.20 -7.08
C THR A 93 0.06 -6.34 -6.24
N ASP A 94 0.66 -7.52 -6.37
CA ASP A 94 0.48 -8.56 -5.37
C ASP A 94 0.99 -8.07 -4.00
N PRO A 95 0.49 -8.63 -2.88
CA PRO A 95 1.05 -8.38 -1.57
C PRO A 95 2.54 -8.74 -1.54
N VAL A 96 3.35 -7.80 -1.07
CA VAL A 96 4.81 -7.98 -0.95
C VAL A 96 5.16 -8.03 0.53
N LEU A 97 6.06 -8.93 0.90
CA LEU A 97 6.58 -9.01 2.26
C LEU A 97 7.54 -7.83 2.52
N GLU A 98 7.18 -6.98 3.48
CA GLU A 98 8.11 -5.98 4.02
C GLU A 98 9.06 -6.63 5.02
N ILE A 99 10.36 -6.36 4.88
CA ILE A 99 11.39 -6.95 5.73
C ILE A 99 11.82 -5.91 6.77
N ASP A 100 11.13 -5.89 7.91
CA ASP A 100 11.44 -4.99 9.02
C ASP A 100 12.22 -5.68 10.14
N THR A 101 12.02 -6.99 10.28
CA THR A 101 12.58 -7.80 11.35
C THR A 101 13.37 -8.99 10.80
N ARG A 102 14.18 -9.59 11.67
CA ARG A 102 14.88 -10.84 11.34
C ARG A 102 13.90 -11.96 10.97
N SER A 103 12.74 -12.03 11.63
CA SER A 103 11.74 -13.06 11.35
C SER A 103 11.18 -12.94 9.93
N ASP A 104 11.04 -11.70 9.42
CA ASP A 104 10.57 -11.46 8.06
C ASP A 104 11.58 -11.97 7.04
N LEU A 105 12.88 -11.75 7.30
CA LEU A 105 13.95 -12.31 6.46
C LEU A 105 13.97 -13.84 6.50
N GLU A 106 13.87 -14.45 7.68
CA GLU A 106 13.83 -15.92 7.83
C GLU A 106 12.61 -16.52 7.09
N TYR A 107 11.48 -15.83 7.10
CA TYR A 107 10.29 -16.24 6.36
C TYR A 107 10.50 -16.10 4.84
N LEU A 108 11.14 -15.03 4.37
CA LEU A 108 11.49 -14.89 2.96
C LEU A 108 12.42 -16.00 2.48
N GLU A 109 13.45 -16.33 3.26
CA GLU A 109 14.37 -17.44 2.97
C GLU A 109 13.61 -18.77 2.85
N TYR A 110 12.63 -19.01 3.74
CA TYR A 110 11.76 -20.17 3.66
C TYR A 110 10.92 -20.21 2.37
N LEU A 111 10.36 -19.07 1.95
CA LEU A 111 9.58 -18.99 0.70
C LEU A 111 10.46 -19.29 -0.51
N VAL A 112 11.67 -18.72 -0.54
CA VAL A 112 12.65 -18.93 -1.61
C VAL A 112 13.10 -20.40 -1.71
N ASP A 113 13.34 -21.07 -0.59
CA ASP A 113 13.69 -22.50 -0.57
C ASP A 113 12.58 -23.39 -1.15
N ARG A 114 11.32 -22.97 -1.02
CA ARG A 114 10.14 -23.69 -1.51
C ARG A 114 9.77 -23.38 -2.96
N ASP A 115 10.29 -22.29 -3.51
CA ASP A 115 10.11 -21.91 -4.92
C ASP A 115 11.44 -21.50 -5.56
N PRO A 116 12.28 -22.48 -5.96
CA PRO A 116 13.58 -22.20 -6.58
C PRO A 116 13.50 -21.39 -7.87
N VAL A 117 12.34 -21.42 -8.55
CA VAL A 117 12.11 -20.68 -9.80
C VAL A 117 12.15 -19.17 -9.55
N LEU A 118 11.75 -18.74 -8.35
CA LEU A 118 11.79 -17.34 -7.94
C LEU A 118 13.22 -16.76 -7.98
N VAL A 119 14.22 -17.57 -7.58
CA VAL A 119 15.63 -17.18 -7.59
C VAL A 119 16.18 -17.13 -9.01
N GLU A 120 15.83 -18.13 -9.83
CA GLU A 120 16.28 -18.20 -11.22
C GLU A 120 15.82 -16.98 -12.03
N GLN A 121 14.59 -16.49 -11.80
CA GLN A 121 14.05 -15.31 -12.47
C GLN A 121 14.69 -13.98 -12.02
N LEU A 122 15.21 -13.90 -10.80
CA LEU A 122 15.83 -12.67 -10.28
C LEU A 122 17.27 -12.47 -10.76
N PHE A 123 17.96 -13.55 -11.13
CA PHE A 123 19.37 -13.54 -11.54
C PHE A 123 19.61 -13.97 -12.99
N SER A 124 18.56 -14.18 -13.78
CA SER A 124 18.61 -14.39 -15.24
C SER A 124 18.64 -13.09 -16.01
#